data_AF-A0A1H7A6S1-F1
#
_entry.id   AF-A0A1H7A6S1-F1
#
_cell.length_a   1.000
_cell.length_b   1.000
_cell.length_c   1.000
_cell.angle_alpha   90.00
_cell.angle_beta   90.00
_cell.angle_gamma   90.00
#
_symmetry.space_group_name_H-M   'P 1'
#
loop_
_entity.id
_entity.type
_entity.pdbx_description
1 polymer ?
#
loop_
_entity_poly.entity_id
_entity_poly.type
_entity_poly.pdbx_seq_one_letter_code
_entity_poly.pdbx_strand_id
1 'polypeptide(L)'
;MADLQEMTVAGLEKRKAKLLEQHQVERKREQRARGVVVIKGTGHRPSKVRINPGRRDRVALEKAGEAMREITRQLRALEVELDRRARSEAPARA
;
A
#
# COMPACT_ATOMS: atom_id res chain seq x y z
N MET A 1 15.34 10.13 5.19
CA MET A 1 13.87 9.93 5.14
C MET A 1 13.26 11.32 5.17
N ALA A 2 12.23 11.62 4.37
CA ALA A 2 11.58 12.93 4.49
C ALA A 2 11.07 13.08 5.92
N ASP A 3 11.45 14.16 6.60
CA ASP A 3 11.05 14.40 7.99
C ASP A 3 9.54 14.54 8.07
N LEU A 4 8.87 13.47 8.50
CA LEU A 4 7.43 13.45 8.73
C LEU A 4 7.02 14.55 9.71
N GLN A 5 7.93 14.97 10.58
CA GLN A 5 7.74 16.04 11.56
C GLN A 5 7.60 17.43 10.91
N GLU A 6 8.23 17.68 9.76
CA GLU A 6 8.17 18.97 9.07
C GLU A 6 6.97 19.09 8.11
N MET A 7 6.35 17.96 7.75
CA MET A 7 5.20 17.95 6.83
C MET A 7 3.93 18.47 7.51
N THR A 8 3.01 19.09 6.78
CA THR A 8 1.67 19.44 7.29
C THR A 8 0.76 18.21 7.35
N VAL A 9 -0.35 18.25 8.09
CA VAL A 9 -1.35 17.16 8.13
C VAL A 9 -1.82 16.80 6.71
N ALA A 10 -2.17 17.80 5.89
CA ALA A 10 -2.53 17.58 4.49
C ALA A 10 -1.39 16.96 3.67
N GLY A 11 -0.13 17.31 3.97
CA GLY A 11 1.06 16.68 3.39
C GLY A 11 1.18 15.21 3.76
N LEU A 12 0.96 14.88 5.04
CA LEU A 12 0.99 13.50 5.55
C LEU A 12 -0.12 12.66 4.93
N GLU A 13 -1.33 13.19 4.78
CA GLU A 13 -2.45 12.52 4.09
C GLU A 13 -2.15 12.29 2.61
N LYS A 14 -1.59 13.28 1.91
CA LYS A 14 -1.17 13.14 0.51
C LYS A 14 -0.10 12.05 0.37
N ARG A 15 0.85 11.98 1.32
CA ARG A 15 1.86 10.92 1.37
C ARG A 15 1.23 9.55 1.64
N LYS A 16 0.26 9.46 2.55
CA LYS A 16 -0.51 8.24 2.84
C LYS A 16 -1.23 7.74 1.59
N ALA A 17 -1.92 8.62 0.87
CA ALA A 17 -2.62 8.29 -0.37
C ALA A 17 -1.65 7.74 -1.44
N LYS A 18 -0.49 8.38 -1.62
CA LYS A 18 0.55 7.92 -2.55
C LYS A 18 1.09 6.53 -2.17
N LEU A 19 1.29 6.27 -0.88
CA LEU A 19 1.73 4.96 -0.40
C LEU A 19 0.67 3.89 -0.60
N LEU A 20 -0.62 4.22 -0.42
CA LEU A 20 -1.72 3.30 -0.70
C LEU A 20 -1.80 2.95 -2.20
N GLU A 21 -1.58 3.92 -3.08
CA GLU A 21 -1.49 3.67 -4.52
C GLU A 21 -0.31 2.73 -4.85
N GLN A 22 0.87 3.01 -4.30
CA GLN A 22 2.04 2.14 -4.44
C GLN A 22 1.78 0.73 -3.90
N HIS A 23 1.09 0.59 -2.77
CA HIS A 23 0.70 -0.70 -2.21
C HIS A 23 -0.19 -1.49 -3.18
N GLN A 24 -1.13 -0.82 -3.88
CA GLN A 24 -1.96 -1.47 -4.89
C GLN A 24 -1.15 -1.92 -6.11
N VAL A 25 -0.15 -1.13 -6.53
CA VAL A 25 0.76 -1.49 -7.63
C VAL A 25 1.57 -2.72 -7.26
N GLU A 26 2.17 -2.76 -6.07
CA GLU A 26 2.95 -3.91 -5.60
C GLU A 26 2.08 -5.15 -5.42
N ARG A 27 0.85 -5.02 -4.93
CA ARG A 27 -0.11 -6.12 -4.89
C ARG A 27 -0.45 -6.67 -6.27
N LYS A 28 -0.58 -5.82 -7.29
CA LYS A 28 -0.77 -6.26 -8.69
C LYS A 28 0.47 -6.95 -9.24
N ARG A 29 1.67 -6.46 -8.90
CA ARG A 29 2.95 -7.10 -9.26
C ARG A 29 3.08 -8.49 -8.63
N GLU A 30 2.76 -8.62 -7.35
CA GLU A 30 2.71 -9.92 -6.66
C GLU A 30 1.72 -10.88 -7.33
N GLN A 31 0.51 -10.41 -7.66
CA GLN A 31 -0.49 -11.21 -8.38
C GLN A 31 0.03 -11.70 -9.73
N ARG A 32 0.67 -10.83 -10.52
CA ARG A 32 1.30 -11.20 -11.79
C ARG A 32 2.42 -12.22 -11.61
N ALA A 33 3.32 -12.01 -10.64
CA ALA A 33 4.40 -12.94 -10.33
C ALA A 33 3.89 -14.31 -9.84
N ARG A 34 2.69 -14.36 -9.23
CA ARG A 34 1.99 -15.60 -8.86
C ARG A 34 1.26 -16.27 -10.03
N GLY A 35 1.21 -15.68 -11.22
CA GLY A 35 0.41 -16.17 -12.35
C GLY A 35 -1.10 -15.93 -12.18
N VAL A 36 -1.49 -14.95 -11.36
CA VAL A 36 -2.90 -14.57 -11.16
C VAL A 36 -3.22 -13.42 -12.13
N VAL A 37 -4.04 -13.70 -13.15
CA VAL A 37 -4.55 -12.69 -14.06
C VAL A 37 -6.02 -12.45 -13.72
N VAL A 38 -6.34 -11.25 -13.26
CA VAL A 38 -7.74 -10.84 -13.06
C VAL A 38 -8.25 -10.31 -14.39
N ILE A 39 -9.05 -11.11 -15.09
CA ILE A 39 -9.75 -10.67 -16.30
C ILE A 39 -11.03 -9.99 -15.84
N LYS A 40 -11.14 -8.67 -16.05
CA LYS A 40 -12.43 -7.96 -15.95
C LYS A 40 -13.20 -8.26 -17.23
N GLY A 41 -14.02 -9.31 -17.21
CA GLY A 41 -15.04 -9.52 -18.23
C GLY A 41 -16.15 -8.45 -18.09
N THR A 42 -16.71 -8.01 -19.22
CA THR A 42 -17.79 -7.02 -19.33
C THR A 42 -19.16 -7.52 -18.84
N GLY A 43 -19.24 -8.68 -18.19
CA GLY A 43 -20.47 -9.24 -17.64
C GLY A 43 -20.30 -9.68 -16.18
N HIS A 44 -21.05 -9.04 -15.27
CA HIS A 44 -21.56 -9.58 -14.01
C HIS A 44 -20.72 -10.64 -13.25
N ARG A 45 -19.46 -10.30 -12.90
CA ARG A 45 -18.62 -10.80 -11.77
C ARG A 45 -17.16 -10.96 -12.24
N PRO A 46 -16.18 -10.36 -11.55
CA PRO A 46 -14.78 -10.57 -11.88
C PRO A 46 -14.38 -12.02 -11.55
N SER A 47 -14.27 -12.86 -12.58
CA SER A 47 -13.74 -14.21 -12.48
C SER A 47 -12.22 -14.16 -12.35
N LYS A 48 -11.68 -14.59 -11.19
CA LYS A 48 -10.22 -14.70 -10.98
C LYS A 48 -9.73 -15.99 -11.63
N VAL A 49 -9.16 -15.91 -12.82
CA VAL A 49 -8.56 -17.06 -13.49
C VAL A 49 -7.09 -17.18 -13.05
N ARG A 50 -6.74 -18.32 -12.44
CA ARG A 50 -5.33 -18.67 -12.16
C ARG A 50 -4.76 -19.35 -13.41
N ILE A 51 -4.06 -18.61 -14.24
CA ILE A 51 -3.31 -19.16 -15.37
C ILE A 51 -1.90 -19.42 -14.84
N ASN A 52 -1.59 -20.64 -14.40
CA ASN A 52 -0.24 -21.01 -13.97
C ASN A 52 0.68 -21.09 -15.19
N PRO A 53 1.52 -20.10 -15.51
CA PRO A 53 2.41 -20.15 -16.65
C PRO A 53 3.74 -20.69 -16.12
N GLY A 54 3.80 -21.98 -15.76
CA GLY A 54 5.01 -22.79 -15.59
C GLY A 54 6.10 -22.39 -14.57
N ARG A 55 6.28 -21.12 -14.17
CA ARG A 55 7.35 -20.66 -13.28
C ARG A 55 6.87 -19.46 -12.46
N ARG A 56 6.66 -19.67 -11.17
CA ARG A 56 6.52 -18.57 -10.20
C ARG A 56 7.87 -17.85 -10.15
N ASP A 57 7.90 -16.58 -10.50
CA ASP A 57 9.11 -15.76 -10.37
C ASP A 57 9.34 -15.45 -8.89
N ARG A 58 10.13 -16.31 -8.23
CA ARG A 58 10.41 -16.23 -6.80
C ARG A 58 11.07 -14.90 -6.42
N VAL A 59 11.95 -14.38 -7.27
CA VAL A 59 12.63 -13.10 -7.04
C VAL A 59 11.63 -11.95 -7.11
N ALA A 60 10.72 -11.97 -8.09
CA ALA A 60 9.66 -10.95 -8.17
C ALA A 60 8.69 -11.03 -6.97
N LEU A 61 8.38 -12.23 -6.46
CA LEU A 61 7.56 -12.40 -5.26
C LEU A 61 8.23 -11.88 -4.00
N GLU A 62 9.51 -12.18 -3.82
CA GLU A 62 10.29 -11.70 -2.68
C GLU A 62 10.40 -10.17 -2.70
N LYS A 63 10.73 -9.57 -3.86
CA LYS A 63 10.78 -8.11 -4.03
C LYS A 63 9.45 -7.42 -3.78
N ALA A 64 8.34 -7.96 -4.30
CA ALA A 64 7.01 -7.42 -4.05
C ALA A 64 6.63 -7.54 -2.56
N GLY A 65 6.99 -8.65 -1.91
CA GLY A 65 6.79 -8.87 -0.48
C GLY A 65 7.56 -7.88 0.38
N GLU A 66 8.84 -7.63 0.07
CA GLU A 66 9.67 -6.63 0.73
C GLU A 66 9.10 -5.22 0.57
N ALA A 67 8.74 -4.84 -0.66
CA ALA A 67 8.13 -3.55 -0.95
C ALA A 67 6.81 -3.35 -0.18
N MET A 68 5.94 -4.37 -0.12
CA MET A 68 4.70 -4.30 0.66
C MET A 68 4.96 -4.15 2.17
N ARG A 69 5.96 -4.85 2.72
CA ARG A 69 6.35 -4.69 4.14
C ARG A 69 6.88 -3.30 4.43
N GLU A 70 7.68 -2.74 3.53
CA GLU A 70 8.21 -1.38 3.66
C GLU A 70 7.09 -0.33 3.60
N ILE A 71 6.19 -0.43 2.62
CA ILE A 71 5.03 0.47 2.51
C ILE A 71 4.15 0.38 3.76
N THR A 72 3.92 -0.82 4.28
CA THR A 72 3.14 -1.02 5.52
C THR A 72 3.80 -0.34 6.72
N ARG A 73 5.13 -0.43 6.85
CA ARG A 73 5.87 0.29 7.91
C ARG A 73 5.72 1.80 7.77
N GLN A 74 5.84 2.32 6.55
CA GLN A 74 5.69 3.76 6.28
C GLN A 74 4.27 4.26 6.55
N LEU A 75 3.25 3.47 6.20
CA LEU A 75 1.85 3.78 6.50
C LEU A 75 1.60 3.84 8.02
N ARG A 76 2.12 2.87 8.78
CA ARG A 76 2.02 2.88 10.25
C ARG A 76 2.70 4.11 10.86
N ALA A 77 3.90 4.47 10.37
CA ALA A 77 4.58 5.68 10.84
C ALA A 77 3.77 6.96 10.57
N LEU A 78 3.13 7.05 9.40
CA LEU A 78 2.23 8.16 9.07
C LEU A 78 0.99 8.19 9.95
N GLU A 79 0.38 7.04 10.24
CA GLU A 79 -0.78 6.95 11.11
C GLU A 79 -0.45 7.37 12.54
N VAL A 80 0.70 6.93 13.07
CA VAL A 80 1.17 7.35 14.40
C VAL A 80 1.40 8.87 14.46
N GLU A 81 1.98 9.46 13.42
CA GLU A 81 2.24 10.90 13.39
C GLU A 81 0.95 11.72 13.23
N LEU A 82 0.00 11.24 12.41
CA LEU A 82 -1.33 11.83 12.29
C LEU A 82 -2.10 11.75 13.62
N ASP A 83 -2.07 10.62 14.30
CA ASP A 83 -2.71 10.43 15.61
C ASP A 83 -2.06 11.32 16.68
N ARG A 84 -0.72 11.43 16.67
CA ARG A 84 0.01 12.32 17.57
C ARG A 84 -0.43 13.76 17.40
N ARG A 85 -0.54 14.24 16.15
CA ARG A 85 -0.97 15.61 15.85
C ARG A 85 -2.43 15.83 16.18
N ALA A 86 -3.31 14.88 15.87
CA ALA A 86 -4.71 14.95 16.26
C ALA A 86 -4.87 15.06 17.79
N ARG A 87 -4.02 14.38 18.58
CA ARG A 87 -3.98 14.50 20.04
C ARG A 87 -3.36 15.81 20.53
N SER A 88 -2.36 16.35 19.83
CA SER A 88 -1.75 17.65 20.15
C SER A 88 -2.63 18.84 19.77
N GLU A 89 -3.45 18.72 18.73
CA GLU A 89 -4.42 19.72 18.29
C GLU A 89 -5.80 19.57 18.95
N ALA A 90 -6.12 18.41 19.54
CA ALA A 90 -7.27 18.28 20.42
C ALA A 90 -7.03 19.18 21.64
N PRO A 91 -7.75 20.32 21.76
CA PRO A 91 -7.54 21.20 22.89
C PRO A 91 -7.83 20.41 24.16
N ALA A 92 -7.08 20.72 25.22
CA ALA A 92 -7.46 20.43 26.59
C ALA A 92 -8.89 20.95 26.81
N ARG A 93 -9.88 20.13 26.48
CA ARG A 93 -11.28 20.30 26.86
C ARG A 93 -11.42 19.63 28.20
N ALA A 94 -10.89 20.29 29.22
CA ALA A 94 -11.16 20.04 30.63
C ALA A 94 -11.15 21.40 31.33
#